data_AF-A0A1D9GT60-F1
#
_entry.id   AF-A0A1D9GT60-F1
#
_cell.length_a   1.000
_cell.length_b   1.000
_cell.length_c   1.000
_cell.angle_alpha   90.00
_cell.angle_beta   90.00
_cell.angle_gamma   90.00
#
_symmetry.space_group_name_H-M   'P 1'
#
loop_
_entity.id
_entity.type
_entity.pdbx_description
1 polymer ?
#
loop_
_entity_poly.entity_id
_entity_poly.type
_entity_poly.pdbx_seq_one_letter_code
_entity_poly.pdbx_strand_id
1 'polypeptide(L)' 'MHSDLGGRTLWLASQLARAAGRTVPTGYAALAGELPGGGWPTGTLVELLVRQAGVGELRLLRPALASLAPILFR' A
#
# COMPACT_ATOMS: atom_id res chain seq x y z
N MET A 1 -3.81 11.75 -17.91
CA MET A 1 -3.36 13.00 -18.58
C MET A 1 -3.22 14.05 -17.51
N HIS A 2 -1.99 14.43 -17.14
CA HIS A 2 -1.74 15.55 -16.24
C HIS A 2 -1.82 16.84 -17.06
N SER A 3 -2.55 17.84 -16.55
CA SER A 3 -2.71 19.13 -17.23
C SER A 3 -1.36 19.86 -17.19
N ASP A 4 -0.79 20.10 -18.37
CA ASP A 4 0.49 20.78 -18.57
C ASP A 4 0.26 22.29 -18.64
N LEU A 5 0.78 23.02 -17.64
CA LEU A 5 0.96 24.45 -17.68
C LEU A 5 2.46 24.73 -17.66
N GLY A 6 3.09 24.65 -18.83
CA GLY A 6 4.49 25.07 -19.01
C GLY A 6 5.51 24.19 -18.28
N GLY A 7 5.45 22.87 -18.46
CA GLY A 7 6.44 21.92 -17.98
C GLY A 7 6.32 21.54 -16.51
N ARG A 8 5.20 21.87 -15.86
CA ARG A 8 4.95 21.57 -14.45
C ARG A 8 3.69 20.74 -14.30
N THR A 9 3.86 19.56 -13.75
CA THR A 9 2.78 18.66 -13.41
C THR A 9 2.12 19.15 -12.11
N LEU A 10 0.88 19.64 -12.20
CA LEU A 10 0.09 20.00 -11.02
C LEU A 10 -0.65 18.77 -10.50
N TRP A 11 -0.55 18.53 -9.20
CA TRP A 11 -1.38 17.56 -8.51
C TRP A 11 -2.76 18.18 -8.26
N LEU A 12 -3.82 17.56 -8.80
CA LEU A 12 -5.19 17.96 -8.53
C LEU A 12 -5.79 16.99 -7.51
N ALA A 13 -6.39 17.50 -6.43
CA ALA A 13 -6.95 16.65 -5.37
C ALA A 13 -8.06 15.70 -5.84
N SER A 14 -8.77 16.07 -6.91
CA SER A 14 -9.77 15.22 -7.56
C SER A 14 -9.16 14.11 -8.43
N GLN A 15 -7.87 14.21 -8.75
CA GLN A 15 -7.13 13.15 -9.42
C GLN A 15 -6.62 12.19 -8.36
N LEU A 16 -7.42 11.15 -8.09
CA LEU A 16 -6.91 10.00 -7.36
C LEU A 16 -5.75 9.41 -8.18
N ALA A 17 -4.53 9.50 -7.63
CA ALA A 17 -3.35 8.93 -8.26
C ALA A 17 -3.58 7.41 -8.39
N ARG A 18 -3.87 6.97 -9.62
CA ARG A 18 -4.01 5.54 -9.92
C ARG A 18 -2.61 4.97 -10.16
N ALA A 19 -1.84 4.83 -9.09
CA ALA A 19 -0.61 4.05 -9.15
C ALA A 19 -0.99 2.57 -9.17
N ALA A 20 -1.27 2.02 -10.35
CA ALA A 20 -1.24 0.57 -10.56
C ALA A 20 0.24 0.13 -10.57
N GLY A 21 0.88 0.26 -9.41
CA GLY A 21 2.26 -0.14 -9.18
C GLY A 21 2.36 -1.61 -8.79
N ARG A 22 3.60 -2.08 -8.59
CA ARG A 22 3.85 -3.41 -8.03
C ARG A 22 3.24 -3.49 -6.62
N THR A 23 2.58 -4.60 -6.32
CA THR A 23 2.02 -4.86 -4.99
C THR A 23 2.73 -6.04 -4.31
N VAL A 24 2.71 -6.06 -2.98
CA VAL A 24 3.09 -7.19 -2.14
C VAL A 24 1.80 -7.89 -1.68
N PRO A 25 1.70 -9.23 -1.75
CA PRO A 25 0.51 -9.95 -1.28
C PRO A 25 0.16 -9.64 0.18
N THR A 26 -1.13 -9.47 0.47
CA THR A 26 -1.60 -9.24 1.85
C THR A 26 -1.55 -10.51 2.70
N GLY A 27 -1.66 -11.68 2.08
CA GLY A 27 -1.89 -12.97 2.74
C GLY A 27 -3.33 -13.20 3.20
N TYR A 28 -4.24 -12.26 2.93
CA TYR A 28 -5.65 -12.32 3.32
C TYR A 28 -6.55 -11.97 2.14
N ALA A 29 -7.33 -12.93 1.65
CA ALA A 29 -8.21 -12.75 0.49
C ALA A 29 -9.24 -11.63 0.71
N ALA A 30 -9.82 -11.54 1.91
CA ALA A 30 -10.77 -10.49 2.27
C ALA A 30 -10.13 -9.09 2.14
N LEU A 31 -8.90 -8.90 2.63
CA LEU A 31 -8.22 -7.61 2.51
C LEU A 31 -7.76 -7.33 1.07
N ALA A 32 -7.33 -8.35 0.33
CA ALA A 32 -6.94 -8.20 -1.07
C ALA A 32 -8.10 -7.65 -1.93
N GLY A 33 -9.34 -8.05 -1.66
CA GLY A 33 -10.52 -7.52 -2.36
C GLY A 33 -10.75 -6.02 -2.16
N GLU A 34 -10.28 -5.46 -1.04
CA GLU A 34 -10.49 -4.06 -0.67
C GLU A 34 -9.35 -3.13 -1.12
N LEU A 35 -8.16 -3.68 -1.41
CA LEU A 35 -7.00 -2.88 -1.79
C LEU A 35 -6.89 -2.72 -3.32
N PRO A 36 -6.61 -1.51 -3.82
CA PRO A 36 -6.28 -1.30 -5.23
C PRO A 36 -5.12 -2.21 -5.66
N GLY A 37 -5.35 -3.04 -6.68
CA GLY A 37 -4.33 -3.98 -7.17
C GLY A 37 -4.13 -5.23 -6.30
N GLY A 38 -5.00 -5.49 -5.32
CA GLY A 38 -5.04 -6.77 -4.61
C GLY A 38 -3.97 -6.98 -3.54
N GLY A 39 -3.20 -5.94 -3.20
CA GLY A 39 -2.03 -6.06 -2.33
C GLY A 39 -1.55 -4.72 -1.78
N TRP A 40 -0.51 -4.78 -0.95
CA TRP A 40 0.16 -3.59 -0.42
C TRP A 40 0.94 -2.90 -1.54
N PRO A 41 0.63 -1.65 -1.91
CA PRO A 41 1.37 -0.94 -2.94
C PRO A 41 2.82 -0.70 -2.50
N THR A 42 3.76 -0.85 -3.45
CA THR A 42 5.18 -0.57 -3.22
C THR A 42 5.55 0.83 -3.68
N GLY A 43 6.59 1.43 -3.07
CA GLY A 43 7.00 2.80 -3.37
C GLY A 43 6.02 3.87 -2.89
N THR A 44 5.11 3.51 -1.99
CA THR A 44 4.08 4.38 -1.42
C THR A 44 4.06 4.25 0.10
N LEU A 45 3.69 5.32 0.80
CA LEU A 45 3.38 5.26 2.22
C LEU A 45 1.96 4.73 2.42
N VAL A 46 1.80 3.77 3.32
CA VAL A 46 0.49 3.23 3.73
C VAL A 46 0.33 3.46 5.23
N GLU A 47 -0.74 4.15 5.62
CA GLU A 47 -1.09 4.40 7.02
C GLU A 47 -2.27 3.51 7.44
N LEU A 48 -2.10 2.75 8.52
CA LEU A 48 -3.15 1.91 9.10
C LEU A 48 -3.88 2.67 10.20
N LEU A 49 -5.07 3.17 9.88
CA LEU A 49 -5.95 3.80 10.88
C LEU A 49 -6.66 2.73 11.69
N VAL A 50 -6.20 2.52 12.93
CA VAL A 50 -6.75 1.53 13.86
C VAL A 50 -7.37 2.21 15.06
N ARG A 51 -8.37 1.55 15.67
CA ARG A 51 -9.11 2.10 16.81
C ARG A 51 -8.21 2.32 18.04
N GLN A 52 -7.25 1.42 18.25
CA GLN A 52 -6.28 1.45 19.34
C GLN A 52 -5.08 0.58 18.96
N ALA A 53 -3.91 0.87 19.53
CA ALA A 53 -2.72 0.05 19.32
C ALA A 53 -2.89 -1.37 19.89
N GLY A 54 -2.34 -2.36 19.20
CA GLY A 54 -2.32 -3.75 19.69
C GLY A 54 -3.56 -4.56 19.30
N VAL A 55 -4.41 -4.07 18.40
CA VAL A 55 -5.54 -4.85 17.85
C VAL A 55 -5.11 -5.95 16.89
N GLY A 56 -3.81 -6.04 16.60
CA GLY A 56 -3.22 -7.04 15.70
C GLY A 56 -2.72 -6.47 14.38
N GLU A 57 -2.34 -5.18 14.33
CA GLU A 57 -1.82 -4.57 13.09
C GLU A 57 -0.55 -5.30 12.62
N LEU A 58 0.33 -5.69 13.54
CA LEU A 58 1.51 -6.51 13.22
C LEU A 58 1.14 -7.91 12.71
N ARG A 59 0.05 -8.52 13.21
CA ARG A 59 -0.43 -9.81 12.70
C ARG A 59 -0.96 -9.67 11.27
N LEU A 60 -1.67 -8.58 10.99
CA LEU A 60 -2.15 -8.22 9.65
C LEU A 60 -1.00 -8.03 8.66
N LEU A 61 0.09 -7.38 9.09
CA LEU A 61 1.25 -7.13 8.24
C LEU A 61 2.21 -8.32 8.12
N ARG A 62 2.10 -9.32 9.00
CA ARG A 62 3.03 -10.46 9.06
C ARG A 62 3.25 -11.17 7.72
N PRO A 63 2.22 -11.52 6.92
CA PRO A 63 2.45 -12.23 5.65
C PRO A 63 3.26 -11.39 4.65
N ALA A 64 2.99 -10.08 4.59
CA ALA A 64 3.71 -9.16 3.73
C ALA A 64 5.17 -9.01 4.20
N LEU A 65 5.41 -8.83 5.51
CA LEU A 65 6.76 -8.73 6.08
C LEU A 65 7.57 -10.00 5.86
N ALA A 66 6.96 -11.18 6.03
CA ALA A 66 7.61 -12.46 5.78
C ALA A 66 8.01 -12.65 4.31
N SER A 67 7.26 -12.07 3.37
CA SER A 67 7.60 -12.10 1.94
C SER A 67 8.76 -11.19 1.54
N LEU A 68 9.08 -10.20 2.39
CA LEU A 68 10.11 -9.18 2.13
C LEU A 68 11.44 -9.47 2.85
N ALA A 69 11.41 -10.28 3.90
CA ALA A 69 12.59 -10.58 4.71
C ALA A 69 13.16 -11.96 4.36
N PRO A 70 14.37 -12.07 3.80
CA PRO A 70 15.07 -13.35 3.73
C PRO A 70 15.49 -13.83 5.14
N ILE A 71 15.87 -12.93 6.05
CA ILE A 71 16.46 -13.22 7.36
C ILE A 71 16.19 -11.99 8.26
N LEU A 72 15.43 -12.12 9.34
CA LEU A 72 15.49 -11.18 10.48
C LEU A 72 15.78 -11.89 11.82
N PHE A 73 16.18 -13.16 11.75
CA PHE A 73 16.62 -13.98 12.89
C PHE A 73 17.68 -15.02 12.45
N ARG A 74 18.79 -14.56 11.86
CA ARG A 74 20.03 -15.35 11.86
C ARG A 74 21.02 -14.67 12.79
#